data_AF-A0A7C5RU08-F1
#
_entry.id   AF-A0A7C5RU08-F1
#
_cell.length_a   1.000
_cell.length_b   1.000
_cell.length_c   1.000
_cell.angle_alpha   90.00
_cell.angle_beta   90.00
_cell.angle_gamma   90.00
#
_symmetry.space_group_name_H-M   'P 1'
#
loop_
_entity.id
_entity.type
_entity.pdbx_description
1 polymer ?
#
loop_
_entity_poly.entity_id
_entity_poly.type
_entity_poly.pdbx_seq_one_letter_code
_entity_poly.pdbx_strand_id
1 'polypeptide(L)'
;SLGVIVRANFKLLPSPEAQRTLLVAFPSLEEAMEGALAVRGSQLAPTALVVLAPVTAERFVGMARWTLAARCEGPEGAVLRQAERLRETAASATSEARILEHEETLRFWSWLQGKLGASPLANVMRVRIGELPSQLGELAAQLVTEWGSALEEAVLDVGSGLAYVTVAGTVEELRAAWACLAGYGRHATMLAAPGDVKAGYDVFGRHPEGVAVMRRLKETFDPERTLNPGRFIALL
;
A
#
# COMPACT_ATOMS: atom_id res chain seq x y z
N SER A 1 -11.34 20.73 -3.14
CA SER A 1 -10.56 21.14 -4.33
C SER A 1 -10.33 22.63 -4.30
N LEU A 2 -9.11 23.09 -4.62
CA LEU A 2 -8.71 24.50 -4.47
C LEU A 2 -8.26 25.15 -5.80
N GLY A 3 -8.19 24.39 -6.89
CA GLY A 3 -7.73 24.89 -8.19
C GLY A 3 -7.43 23.75 -9.16
N VAL A 4 -6.95 24.12 -10.35
CA VAL A 4 -6.46 23.20 -11.38
C VAL A 4 -4.96 23.36 -11.51
N ILE A 5 -4.22 22.26 -11.36
CA ILE A 5 -2.76 22.27 -11.54
C ILE A 5 -2.46 22.25 -13.04
N VAL A 6 -1.88 23.33 -13.55
CA VAL A 6 -1.51 23.48 -14.98
C VAL A 6 -0.04 23.14 -15.27
N ARG A 7 0.82 23.19 -14.24
CA ARG A 7 2.24 22.88 -14.33
C ARG A 7 2.75 22.40 -12.97
N ALA A 8 3.63 21.41 -12.99
CA ALA A 8 4.42 20.99 -11.85
C ALA A 8 5.88 20.82 -12.30
N ASN A 9 6.82 21.23 -11.47
CA ASN A 9 8.25 20.99 -11.69
C ASN A 9 8.71 19.94 -10.68
N PHE A 10 9.35 18.88 -11.16
CA PHE A 10 9.79 17.77 -10.32
C PHE A 10 11.32 17.74 -10.21
N LYS A 11 11.83 17.45 -9.01
CA LYS A 11 13.24 17.13 -8.81
C LYS A 11 13.47 15.71 -9.31
N LEU A 12 14.42 15.54 -10.22
CA LEU A 12 14.79 14.23 -10.76
C LEU A 12 16.05 13.69 -10.05
N LEU A 13 16.13 12.38 -9.96
CA LEU A 13 17.33 11.64 -9.57
C LEU A 13 17.80 10.82 -10.78
N PRO A 14 19.10 10.53 -10.92
CA PRO A 14 19.58 9.59 -11.93
C PRO A 14 18.92 8.22 -11.76
N SER A 15 18.68 7.53 -12.86
CA SER A 15 18.30 6.11 -12.81
C SER A 15 19.43 5.32 -12.14
N PRO A 16 19.14 4.40 -11.21
CA PRO A 16 20.18 3.57 -10.62
C PRO A 16 20.79 2.64 -11.68
N GLU A 17 22.08 2.36 -11.55
CA GLU A 17 22.82 1.46 -12.45
C GLU A 17 22.27 0.03 -12.39
N ALA A 18 21.97 -0.45 -11.18
CA ALA A 18 21.40 -1.76 -10.93
C ALA A 18 20.33 -1.69 -9.82
N GLN A 19 19.47 -2.71 -9.82
CA GLN A 19 18.43 -2.89 -8.82
C GLN A 19 18.23 -4.37 -8.57
N ARG A 20 17.94 -4.75 -7.33
CA ARG A 20 17.60 -6.12 -6.93
C ARG A 20 16.49 -6.08 -5.90
N THR A 21 15.66 -7.12 -5.86
CA THR A 21 14.63 -7.27 -4.83
C THR A 21 14.85 -8.58 -4.10
N LEU A 22 15.10 -8.50 -2.80
CA LEU A 22 15.08 -9.67 -1.94
C LEU A 22 13.61 -10.03 -1.66
N LEU A 23 13.26 -11.29 -1.89
CA LEU A 23 12.03 -11.92 -1.43
C LEU A 23 12.37 -12.91 -0.31
N VAL A 24 11.64 -12.85 0.80
CA VAL A 24 11.75 -13.82 1.91
C VAL A 24 10.36 -14.28 2.32
N ALA A 25 10.11 -15.58 2.25
CA ALA A 25 8.86 -16.21 2.62
C ALA A 25 8.91 -16.72 4.06
N PHE A 26 7.87 -16.38 4.82
CA PHE A 26 7.71 -16.69 6.23
C PHE A 26 6.46 -17.55 6.46
N PRO A 27 6.48 -18.46 7.44
CA PRO A 27 5.32 -19.31 7.75
C PRO A 27 4.16 -18.52 8.40
N SER A 28 4.45 -17.39 9.04
CA SER A 28 3.46 -16.59 9.77
C SER A 28 3.59 -15.09 9.47
N LEU A 29 2.51 -14.36 9.71
CA LEU A 29 2.49 -12.89 9.65
C LEU A 29 3.44 -12.27 10.67
N GLU A 30 3.49 -12.84 11.88
CA GLU A 30 4.33 -12.37 12.97
C GLU A 30 5.82 -12.40 12.60
N GLU A 31 6.31 -13.53 12.09
CA GLU A 31 7.69 -13.66 11.62
C GLU A 31 8.00 -12.72 10.44
N ALA A 32 7.06 -12.56 9.49
CA ALA A 32 7.25 -11.64 8.37
C ALA A 32 7.37 -10.18 8.83
N MET A 33 6.55 -9.78 9.81
CA MET A 33 6.57 -8.43 10.36
C MET A 33 7.78 -8.19 11.25
N GLU A 34 8.24 -9.18 12.02
CA GLU A 34 9.50 -9.10 12.76
C GLU A 34 10.68 -8.87 11.81
N GLY A 35 10.79 -9.69 10.75
CA GLY A 35 11.83 -9.54 9.73
C GLY A 35 11.75 -8.18 9.02
N ALA A 36 10.55 -7.71 8.69
CA ALA A 36 10.36 -6.40 8.06
C ALA A 36 10.76 -5.25 8.99
N LEU A 37 10.39 -5.31 10.27
CA LEU A 37 10.74 -4.28 11.25
C LEU A 37 12.24 -4.28 11.57
N ALA A 38 12.88 -5.46 11.62
CA ALA A 38 14.33 -5.59 11.75
C ALA A 38 15.05 -4.94 10.56
N VAL A 39 14.62 -5.23 9.33
CA VAL A 39 15.15 -4.59 8.12
C VAL A 39 14.94 -3.08 8.15
N ARG A 40 13.73 -2.61 8.51
CA ARG A 40 13.39 -1.20 8.59
C ARG A 40 14.24 -0.45 9.63
N GLY A 41 14.55 -1.09 10.75
CA GLY A 41 15.39 -0.53 11.81
C GLY A 41 16.90 -0.62 11.52
N SER A 42 17.30 -1.33 10.47
CA SER A 42 18.70 -1.52 10.11
C SER A 42 19.30 -0.31 9.38
N GLN A 43 20.63 -0.26 9.33
CA GLN A 43 21.36 0.73 8.51
C GLN A 43 21.39 0.36 7.01
N LEU A 44 20.74 -0.73 6.60
CA LEU A 44 20.76 -1.19 5.21
C LEU A 44 19.83 -0.35 4.32
N ALA A 45 18.83 0.31 4.88
CA ALA A 45 17.98 1.30 4.20
C ALA A 45 17.55 0.90 2.77
N PRO A 46 16.76 -0.19 2.60
CA PRO A 46 16.20 -0.53 1.30
C PRO A 46 15.33 0.61 0.76
N THR A 47 15.29 0.77 -0.56
CA THR A 47 14.52 1.85 -1.22
C THR A 47 13.01 1.60 -1.18
N ALA A 48 12.59 0.35 -1.04
CA ALA A 48 11.21 -0.04 -0.80
C ALA A 48 11.17 -1.30 0.07
N LEU A 49 10.15 -1.39 0.93
CA LEU A 49 9.97 -2.51 1.85
C LEU A 49 8.48 -2.80 2.03
N VAL A 50 8.03 -3.94 1.51
CA VAL A 50 6.64 -4.37 1.62
C VAL A 50 6.54 -5.80 2.12
N VAL A 51 5.41 -6.15 2.74
CA VAL A 51 5.03 -7.52 3.08
C VAL A 51 3.74 -7.86 2.35
N LEU A 52 3.73 -8.97 1.63
CA LEU A 52 2.60 -9.47 0.86
C LEU A 52 1.88 -10.55 1.66
N ALA A 53 0.54 -10.49 1.71
CA ALA A 53 -0.27 -11.59 2.22
C ALA A 53 -0.15 -12.83 1.33
N PRO A 54 -0.34 -14.07 1.86
CA PRO A 54 -0.14 -15.30 1.11
C PRO A 54 -0.86 -15.36 -0.24
N VAL A 55 -2.13 -14.96 -0.30
CA VAL A 55 -2.92 -14.90 -1.54
C VAL A 55 -2.32 -13.97 -2.59
N THR A 56 -1.70 -12.87 -2.14
CA THR A 56 -1.01 -11.91 -3.01
C THR A 56 0.34 -12.48 -3.44
N ALA A 57 1.13 -12.99 -2.50
CA ALA A 57 2.44 -13.55 -2.78
C ALA A 57 2.37 -14.76 -3.73
N GLU A 58 1.40 -15.65 -3.58
CA GLU A 58 1.20 -16.80 -4.46
C GLU A 58 0.96 -16.36 -5.90
N ARG A 59 0.03 -15.42 -6.08
CA ARG A 59 -0.40 -14.93 -7.40
C ARG A 59 0.74 -14.21 -8.15
N PHE A 60 1.67 -13.58 -7.44
CA PHE A 60 2.60 -12.63 -8.06
C PHE A 60 4.08 -12.98 -7.95
N VAL A 61 4.47 -13.77 -6.95
CA VAL A 61 5.85 -14.24 -6.80
C VAL A 61 5.95 -15.77 -6.69
N GLY A 62 4.82 -16.49 -6.72
CA GLY A 62 4.77 -17.95 -6.65
C GLY A 62 5.04 -18.51 -5.26
N MET A 63 4.85 -17.71 -4.21
CA MET A 63 5.11 -18.09 -2.82
C MET A 63 3.80 -18.02 -2.02
N ALA A 64 3.19 -19.17 -1.69
CA ALA A 64 1.94 -19.24 -0.93
C ALA A 64 2.14 -19.01 0.58
N ARG A 65 2.85 -17.94 0.93
CA ARG A 65 3.30 -17.58 2.29
C ARG A 65 3.38 -16.06 2.45
N TRP A 66 3.40 -15.59 3.69
CA TRP A 66 3.70 -14.19 3.96
C TRP A 66 5.09 -13.87 3.41
N THR A 67 5.18 -12.89 2.51
CA THR A 67 6.42 -12.66 1.76
C THR A 67 6.87 -11.22 1.91
N LEU A 68 8.03 -11.02 2.53
CA LEU A 68 8.73 -9.73 2.54
C LEU A 68 9.39 -9.51 1.19
N ALA A 69 9.23 -8.31 0.63
CA ALA A 69 9.95 -7.84 -0.55
C ALA A 69 10.70 -6.53 -0.22
N ALA A 70 12.03 -6.55 -0.34
CA ALA A 70 12.89 -5.39 -0.09
C ALA A 70 13.72 -5.04 -1.32
N ARG A 71 13.58 -3.82 -1.82
CA ARG A 71 14.31 -3.31 -3.00
C ARG A 71 15.60 -2.63 -2.60
N CYS A 72 16.65 -2.93 -3.36
CA CYS A 72 17.95 -2.27 -3.31
C CYS A 72 18.22 -1.61 -4.66
N GLU A 73 18.84 -0.44 -4.65
CA GLU A 73 19.25 0.30 -5.84
C GLU A 73 20.64 0.89 -5.66
N GLY A 74 21.44 0.91 -6.73
CA GLY A 74 22.80 1.43 -6.69
C GLY A 74 23.71 0.75 -7.71
N PRO A 75 25.04 0.86 -7.54
CA PRO A 75 26.02 0.16 -8.38
C PRO A 75 25.90 -1.36 -8.24
N GLU A 76 26.13 -2.10 -9.33
CA GLU A 76 25.86 -3.53 -9.44
C GLU A 76 26.46 -4.36 -8.28
N GLY A 77 27.74 -4.18 -7.99
CA GLY A 77 28.41 -4.90 -6.91
C GLY A 77 27.90 -4.54 -5.51
N ALA A 78 27.36 -3.34 -5.30
CA ALA A 78 26.84 -2.91 -4.00
C ALA A 78 25.43 -3.46 -3.74
N VAL A 79 24.58 -3.48 -4.77
CA VAL A 79 23.19 -3.90 -4.66
C VAL A 79 23.07 -5.37 -4.28
N LEU A 80 23.87 -6.26 -4.88
CA LEU A 80 23.86 -7.68 -4.51
C LEU A 80 24.31 -7.90 -3.06
N ARG A 81 25.39 -7.23 -2.63
CA ARG A 81 25.84 -7.30 -1.23
C ARG A 81 24.80 -6.78 -0.25
N GLN A 82 24.09 -5.70 -0.60
CA GLN A 82 23.02 -5.16 0.22
C GLN A 82 21.85 -6.14 0.32
N ALA A 83 21.45 -6.77 -0.79
CA ALA A 83 20.38 -7.77 -0.80
C ALA A 83 20.73 -9.01 0.06
N GLU A 84 21.98 -9.48 0.04
CA GLU A 84 22.43 -10.57 0.92
C GLU A 84 22.43 -10.17 2.40
N ARG A 85 22.90 -8.97 2.74
CA ARG A 85 22.84 -8.48 4.13
C ARG A 85 21.40 -8.28 4.61
N LEU A 86 20.49 -7.87 3.73
CA LEU A 86 19.07 -7.82 4.04
C LEU A 86 18.52 -9.22 4.31
N ARG A 87 18.96 -10.22 3.54
CA ARG A 87 18.58 -11.62 3.77
C ARG A 87 19.03 -12.08 5.14
N GLU A 88 20.27 -11.80 5.54
CA GLU A 88 20.78 -12.12 6.88
C GLU A 88 20.00 -11.40 8.00
N THR A 89 19.54 -10.17 7.75
CA THR A 89 18.77 -9.37 8.72
C THR A 89 17.32 -9.85 8.86
N ALA A 90 16.72 -10.28 7.75
CA ALA A 90 15.31 -10.67 7.70
C ALA A 90 15.08 -12.16 7.98
N ALA A 91 16.03 -13.03 7.61
CA ALA A 91 15.82 -14.47 7.57
C ALA A 91 15.81 -15.10 8.97
N SER A 92 14.78 -15.88 9.24
CA SER A 92 14.79 -16.91 10.27
C SER A 92 15.33 -18.23 9.71
N ALA A 93 15.71 -19.17 10.58
CA ALA A 93 16.25 -20.48 10.17
C ALA A 93 15.31 -21.32 9.27
N THR A 94 14.03 -20.97 9.19
CA THR A 94 12.98 -21.67 8.44
C THR A 94 12.53 -20.95 7.17
N SER A 95 13.10 -19.77 6.89
CA SER A 95 12.67 -18.91 5.79
C SER A 95 13.26 -19.32 4.44
N GLU A 96 12.42 -19.30 3.39
CA GLU A 96 12.85 -19.46 1.99
C GLU A 96 13.11 -18.08 1.40
N ALA A 97 14.24 -17.87 0.71
CA ALA A 97 14.61 -16.59 0.15
C ALA A 97 15.03 -16.68 -1.31
N ARG A 98 14.69 -15.64 -2.10
CA ARG A 98 15.08 -15.49 -3.50
C ARG A 98 15.43 -14.03 -3.79
N ILE A 99 16.50 -13.79 -4.54
CA ILE A 99 16.83 -12.44 -5.04
C ILE A 99 16.37 -12.35 -6.50
N LEU A 100 15.54 -11.36 -6.80
CA LEU A 100 15.14 -11.02 -8.16
C LEU A 100 16.22 -10.18 -8.84
N GLU A 101 16.57 -10.55 -10.06
CA GLU A 101 17.51 -9.79 -10.90
C GLU A 101 16.88 -8.47 -11.38
N HIS A 102 17.62 -7.64 -12.12
CA HIS A 102 17.18 -6.30 -12.52
C HIS A 102 15.81 -6.28 -13.24
N GLU A 103 15.66 -7.08 -14.30
CA GLU A 103 14.41 -7.13 -15.09
C GLU A 103 13.22 -7.69 -14.31
N GLU A 104 13.47 -8.68 -13.44
CA GLU A 104 12.44 -9.24 -12.55
C GLU A 104 12.03 -8.24 -11.48
N THR A 105 12.99 -7.50 -10.92
CA THR A 105 12.76 -6.40 -9.99
C THR A 105 11.87 -5.34 -10.61
N LEU A 106 12.20 -4.87 -11.83
CA LEU A 106 11.38 -3.87 -12.53
C LEU A 106 9.96 -4.36 -12.76
N ARG A 107 9.79 -5.60 -13.25
CA ARG A 107 8.46 -6.19 -13.47
C ARG A 107 7.66 -6.30 -12.18
N PHE A 108 8.27 -6.78 -11.09
CA PHE A 108 7.64 -6.90 -9.78
C PHE A 108 7.14 -5.55 -9.26
N TRP A 109 7.98 -4.52 -9.25
CA TRP A 109 7.58 -3.22 -8.71
C TRP A 109 6.62 -2.46 -9.63
N SER A 110 6.77 -2.56 -10.95
CA SER A 110 5.79 -1.98 -11.88
C SER A 110 4.42 -2.62 -11.72
N TRP A 111 4.38 -3.93 -11.51
CA TRP A 111 3.14 -4.65 -11.23
C TRP A 111 2.52 -4.15 -9.92
N LEU A 112 3.30 -4.11 -8.84
CA LEU A 112 2.81 -3.68 -7.53
C LEU A 112 2.24 -2.26 -7.62
N GLN A 113 2.95 -1.34 -8.27
CA GLN A 113 2.48 0.03 -8.50
C GLN A 113 1.16 0.08 -9.28
N GLY A 114 1.00 -0.73 -10.33
CA GLY A 114 -0.26 -0.84 -11.08
C GLY A 114 -1.43 -1.28 -10.21
N LYS A 115 -1.16 -2.11 -9.20
CA LYS A 115 -2.13 -2.56 -8.18
C LYS A 115 -2.35 -1.58 -7.04
N LEU A 116 -1.67 -0.44 -7.04
CA LEU A 116 -1.99 0.68 -6.14
C LEU A 116 -2.75 1.81 -6.86
N GLY A 117 -3.02 1.65 -8.16
CA GLY A 117 -3.73 2.63 -8.98
C GLY A 117 -5.22 2.79 -8.62
N ALA A 118 -5.80 3.92 -9.04
CA ALA A 118 -7.17 4.35 -8.75
C ALA A 118 -8.19 4.08 -9.88
N SER A 119 -7.81 3.28 -10.89
CA SER A 119 -8.69 2.94 -12.03
C SER A 119 -9.97 2.24 -11.56
N PRO A 120 -11.15 2.50 -12.17
CA PRO A 120 -12.38 1.80 -11.83
C PRO A 120 -12.24 0.29 -11.94
N LEU A 121 -12.89 -0.42 -11.01
CA LEU A 121 -12.87 -1.88 -10.92
C LEU A 121 -14.30 -2.40 -10.99
N ALA A 122 -14.51 -3.64 -11.46
CA ALA A 122 -15.85 -4.17 -11.73
C ALA A 122 -16.56 -4.71 -10.49
N ASN A 123 -15.86 -5.50 -9.67
CA ASN A 123 -16.43 -6.27 -8.55
C ASN A 123 -15.51 -6.25 -7.30
N VAL A 124 -14.62 -5.27 -7.22
CA VAL A 124 -13.68 -5.13 -6.10
C VAL A 124 -13.53 -3.67 -5.68
N MET A 125 -13.27 -3.46 -4.40
CA MET A 125 -12.90 -2.16 -3.83
C MET A 125 -11.48 -2.22 -3.29
N ARG A 126 -10.68 -1.22 -3.64
CA ARG A 126 -9.33 -1.02 -3.15
C ARG A 126 -9.30 0.10 -2.13
N VAL A 127 -8.74 -0.18 -0.96
CA VAL A 127 -8.60 0.76 0.14
C VAL A 127 -7.13 0.88 0.53
N ARG A 128 -6.68 2.10 0.76
CA ARG A 128 -5.42 2.40 1.42
C ARG A 128 -5.69 2.80 2.85
N ILE A 129 -5.10 2.10 3.80
CA ILE A 129 -5.21 2.34 5.23
C ILE A 129 -3.84 2.79 5.71
N GLY A 130 -3.76 3.96 6.35
CA GLY A 130 -2.53 4.45 6.96
C GLY A 130 -2.49 4.15 8.44
N GLU A 131 -1.35 3.63 8.89
CA GLU A 131 -1.10 3.21 10.27
C GLU A 131 0.40 3.30 10.59
N LEU A 132 0.78 3.18 11.86
CA LEU A 132 2.18 3.04 12.25
C LEU A 132 2.77 1.75 11.66
N PRO A 133 4.00 1.75 11.13
CA PRO A 133 4.64 0.53 10.61
C PRO A 133 4.68 -0.64 11.61
N SER A 134 4.86 -0.35 12.89
CA SER A 134 4.86 -1.35 13.97
C SER A 134 3.48 -1.95 14.27
N GLN A 135 2.40 -1.34 13.76
CA GLN A 135 1.01 -1.73 13.99
C GLN A 135 0.39 -2.36 12.72
N LEU A 136 1.12 -2.39 11.60
CA LEU A 136 0.65 -3.01 10.35
C LEU A 136 0.40 -4.52 10.48
N GLY A 137 1.14 -5.21 11.35
CA GLY A 137 0.92 -6.64 11.61
C GLY A 137 -0.43 -6.90 12.27
N GLU A 138 -0.75 -6.15 13.32
CA GLU A 138 -2.06 -6.25 14.00
C GLU A 138 -3.21 -5.90 13.05
N LEU A 139 -3.06 -4.80 12.28
CA LEU A 139 -4.01 -4.41 11.25
C LEU A 139 -4.23 -5.54 10.23
N ALA A 140 -3.16 -6.16 9.73
CA ALA A 140 -3.26 -7.24 8.75
C ALA A 140 -3.92 -8.49 9.34
N ALA A 141 -3.63 -8.84 10.59
CA ALA A 141 -4.28 -9.95 11.28
C ALA A 141 -5.79 -9.72 11.38
N GLN A 142 -6.20 -8.52 11.82
CA GLN A 142 -7.60 -8.11 11.89
C GLN A 142 -8.28 -8.20 10.52
N LEU A 143 -7.63 -7.69 9.46
CA LEU A 143 -8.16 -7.73 8.11
C LEU A 143 -8.35 -9.18 7.60
N VAL A 144 -7.37 -10.06 7.84
CA VAL A 144 -7.48 -11.46 7.44
C VAL A 144 -8.62 -12.16 8.19
N THR A 145 -8.77 -11.92 9.50
CA THR A 145 -9.82 -12.52 10.32
C THR A 145 -11.22 -12.03 9.93
N GLU A 146 -11.40 -10.72 9.73
CA GLU A 146 -12.73 -10.14 9.47
C GLU A 146 -13.20 -10.32 8.02
N TRP A 147 -12.27 -10.28 7.06
CA TRP A 147 -12.64 -10.28 5.63
C TRP A 147 -12.42 -11.64 4.97
N GLY A 148 -11.58 -12.51 5.54
CA GLY A 148 -11.38 -13.88 5.08
C GLY A 148 -11.26 -14.00 3.56
N SER A 149 -12.16 -14.76 2.94
CA SER A 149 -12.18 -14.99 1.48
C SER A 149 -12.53 -13.76 0.66
N ALA A 150 -13.13 -12.71 1.24
CA ALA A 150 -13.38 -11.46 0.54
C ALA A 150 -12.10 -10.64 0.33
N LEU A 151 -11.04 -10.91 1.11
CA LEU A 151 -9.74 -10.25 0.97
C LEU A 151 -8.94 -10.86 -0.19
N GLU A 152 -9.01 -10.23 -1.37
CA GLU A 152 -8.35 -10.69 -2.59
C GLU A 152 -6.85 -10.37 -2.63
N GLU A 153 -6.48 -9.19 -2.14
CA GLU A 153 -5.09 -8.73 -2.14
C GLU A 153 -4.82 -7.93 -0.86
N ALA A 154 -3.64 -8.11 -0.27
CA ALA A 154 -3.16 -7.29 0.85
C ALA A 154 -1.65 -7.10 0.77
N VAL A 155 -1.23 -5.84 0.79
CA VAL A 155 0.16 -5.41 0.77
C VAL A 155 0.39 -4.42 1.90
N LEU A 156 1.34 -4.73 2.77
CA LEU A 156 1.77 -3.88 3.88
C LEU A 156 3.06 -3.18 3.46
N ASP A 157 2.98 -1.90 3.13
CA ASP A 157 4.14 -1.05 2.94
C ASP A 157 4.67 -0.60 4.30
N VAL A 158 5.58 -1.42 4.83
CA VAL A 158 6.24 -1.22 6.12
C VAL A 158 7.18 -0.02 6.06
N GLY A 159 7.67 0.34 4.87
CA GLY A 159 8.48 1.54 4.66
C GLY A 159 7.71 2.83 4.97
N SER A 160 6.45 2.92 4.54
CA SER A 160 5.64 4.15 4.65
C SER A 160 4.50 4.10 5.68
N GLY A 161 4.20 2.94 6.27
CA GLY A 161 3.09 2.81 7.21
C GLY A 161 1.73 2.74 6.51
N LEU A 162 1.66 2.03 5.39
CA LEU A 162 0.44 1.91 4.60
C LEU A 162 0.08 0.44 4.39
N ALA A 163 -1.19 0.10 4.52
CA ALA A 163 -1.75 -1.15 4.03
C ALA A 163 -2.61 -0.86 2.80
N TYR A 164 -2.41 -1.62 1.74
CA TYR A 164 -3.23 -1.59 0.54
C TYR A 164 -3.99 -2.90 0.47
N VAL A 165 -5.31 -2.81 0.55
CA VAL A 165 -6.19 -3.97 0.57
C VAL A 165 -7.16 -3.89 -0.59
N THR A 166 -7.44 -5.04 -1.20
CA THR A 166 -8.48 -5.20 -2.21
C THR A 166 -9.49 -6.20 -1.67
N VAL A 167 -10.75 -5.79 -1.58
CA VAL A 167 -11.86 -6.66 -1.18
C VAL A 167 -12.83 -6.88 -2.35
N ALA A 168 -13.30 -8.11 -2.53
CA ALA A 168 -14.31 -8.47 -3.51
C ALA A 168 -15.72 -8.47 -2.93
N GLY A 169 -16.71 -8.18 -3.78
CA GLY A 169 -18.11 -8.23 -3.41
C GLY A 169 -19.03 -7.63 -4.47
N THR A 170 -20.33 -7.82 -4.27
CA THR A 170 -21.40 -7.08 -4.95
C THR A 170 -21.36 -5.60 -4.58
N VAL A 171 -22.08 -4.74 -5.31
CA VAL A 171 -22.11 -3.30 -5.02
C VAL A 171 -22.61 -3.03 -3.60
N GLU A 172 -23.63 -3.77 -3.17
CA GLU A 172 -24.23 -3.67 -1.83
C GLU A 172 -23.24 -4.10 -0.75
N GLU A 173 -22.57 -5.24 -0.94
CA GLU A 173 -21.54 -5.75 -0.03
C GLU A 173 -20.37 -4.79 0.06
N LEU A 174 -19.90 -4.22 -1.06
CA LEU A 174 -18.78 -3.28 -1.07
C LEU A 174 -19.14 -1.95 -0.39
N ARG A 175 -20.39 -1.47 -0.51
CA ARG A 175 -20.87 -0.29 0.23
C ARG A 175 -20.91 -0.55 1.73
N ALA A 176 -21.43 -1.70 2.15
CA ALA A 176 -21.39 -2.10 3.56
C ALA A 176 -19.94 -2.26 4.04
N ALA A 177 -19.07 -2.83 3.18
CA ALA A 177 -17.68 -3.04 3.50
C ALA A 177 -16.93 -1.71 3.74
N TRP A 178 -17.25 -0.69 2.94
CA TRP A 178 -16.65 0.63 3.11
C TRP A 178 -16.96 1.25 4.48
N ALA A 179 -18.17 1.07 5.01
CA ALA A 179 -18.52 1.58 6.33
C ALA A 179 -17.61 1.02 7.44
N CYS A 180 -17.16 -0.23 7.30
CA CYS A 180 -16.19 -0.84 8.20
C CYS A 180 -14.77 -0.36 7.88
N LEU A 181 -14.30 -0.52 6.64
CA LEU A 181 -12.93 -0.21 6.21
C LEU A 181 -12.55 1.27 6.40
N ALA A 182 -13.52 2.17 6.32
CA ALA A 182 -13.33 3.61 6.58
C ALA A 182 -12.88 3.92 8.02
N GLY A 183 -13.17 3.01 8.97
CA GLY A 183 -12.81 3.14 10.37
C GLY A 183 -11.46 2.51 10.76
N TYR A 184 -10.82 1.77 9.85
CA TYR A 184 -9.56 1.10 10.12
C TYR A 184 -8.38 2.07 10.16
N GLY A 185 -7.40 1.71 10.99
CA GLY A 185 -6.16 2.46 11.17
C GLY A 185 -6.38 3.90 11.61
N ARG A 186 -5.42 4.77 11.30
CA ARG A 186 -5.51 6.21 11.57
C ARG A 186 -6.28 6.96 10.51
N HIS A 187 -6.19 6.50 9.27
CA HIS A 187 -6.96 7.02 8.15
C HIS A 187 -7.13 5.95 7.09
N ALA A 188 -8.27 5.95 6.41
CA ALA A 188 -8.54 5.09 5.28
C ALA A 188 -8.98 5.91 4.07
N THR A 189 -8.68 5.43 2.88
CA THR A 189 -9.08 6.06 1.62
C THR A 189 -9.44 4.99 0.59
N MET A 190 -10.65 5.04 0.07
CA MET A 190 -11.07 4.25 -1.07
C MET A 190 -10.36 4.76 -2.33
N LEU A 191 -9.41 3.98 -2.84
CA LEU A 191 -8.65 4.31 -4.05
C LEU A 191 -9.48 4.00 -5.30
N ALA A 192 -10.04 2.80 -5.37
CA ALA A 192 -10.78 2.28 -6.52
C ALA A 192 -11.99 1.47 -6.05
N ALA A 193 -13.08 1.52 -6.81
CA ALA A 193 -14.28 0.73 -6.61
C ALA A 193 -15.15 0.85 -7.88
N PRO A 194 -16.19 0.02 -8.05
CA PRO A 194 -17.21 0.24 -9.08
C PRO A 194 -17.83 1.64 -8.95
N GLY A 195 -18.24 2.22 -10.08
CA GLY A 195 -18.81 3.57 -10.10
C GLY A 195 -19.98 3.73 -9.12
N ASP A 196 -20.83 2.71 -9.05
CA ASP A 196 -22.02 2.68 -8.19
C ASP A 196 -21.67 2.60 -6.71
N VAL A 197 -20.51 2.04 -6.33
CA VAL A 197 -20.04 2.05 -4.93
C VAL A 197 -19.61 3.47 -4.52
N LYS A 198 -18.98 4.22 -5.43
CA LYS A 198 -18.53 5.60 -5.16
C LYS A 198 -19.66 6.62 -5.17
N ALA A 199 -20.78 6.32 -5.83
CA ALA A 199 -21.91 7.23 -5.92
C ALA A 199 -22.53 7.48 -4.53
N GLY A 200 -22.49 8.73 -4.06
CA GLY A 200 -23.10 9.15 -2.79
C GLY A 200 -22.28 8.89 -1.53
N TYR A 201 -21.05 8.35 -1.63
CA TYR A 201 -20.17 8.13 -0.49
C TYR A 201 -18.94 9.01 -0.53
N ASP A 202 -18.49 9.47 0.66
CA ASP A 202 -17.13 9.99 0.77
C ASP A 202 -16.15 8.83 0.60
N VAL A 203 -15.17 9.00 -0.28
CA VAL A 203 -14.08 8.05 -0.50
C VAL A 203 -13.00 8.17 0.57
N PHE A 204 -13.07 9.22 1.40
CA PHE A 204 -12.22 9.39 2.57
C PHE A 204 -12.94 8.83 3.80
N GLY A 205 -12.19 8.12 4.64
CA GLY A 205 -12.69 7.62 5.92
C GLY A 205 -12.82 8.74 6.94
N ARG A 206 -12.33 8.50 8.18
CA ARG A 206 -12.31 9.55 9.21
C ARG A 206 -11.73 10.87 8.72
N HIS A 207 -12.47 11.94 9.00
CA HIS A 207 -11.98 13.30 8.77
C HIS A 207 -10.83 13.64 9.72
N PRO A 208 -9.75 14.27 9.21
CA PRO A 208 -8.68 14.77 10.06
C PRO A 208 -9.17 15.94 10.92
N GLU A 209 -8.53 16.14 12.08
CA GLU A 209 -8.83 17.25 13.00
C GLU A 209 -8.81 18.63 12.31
N GLY A 210 -7.97 18.78 11.29
CA GLY A 210 -7.85 20.00 10.48
C GLY A 210 -8.99 20.30 9.50
N VAL A 211 -10.07 19.51 9.44
CA VAL A 211 -11.14 19.68 8.43
C VAL A 211 -11.75 21.08 8.43
N ALA A 212 -11.93 21.71 9.60
CA ALA A 212 -12.46 23.07 9.68
C ALA A 212 -11.54 24.11 8.99
N VAL A 213 -10.23 23.94 9.09
CA VAL A 213 -9.25 24.78 8.36
C VAL A 213 -9.36 24.53 6.86
N MET A 214 -9.44 23.27 6.45
CA MET A 214 -9.55 22.90 5.04
C MET A 214 -10.84 23.45 4.40
N ARG A 215 -11.96 23.46 5.12
CA ARG A 215 -13.22 24.07 4.66
C ARG A 215 -13.11 25.58 4.48
N ARG A 216 -12.48 26.30 5.42
CA ARG A 216 -12.21 27.73 5.26
C ARG A 216 -11.33 28.05 4.04
N LEU A 217 -10.32 27.22 3.78
CA LEU A 217 -9.51 27.33 2.56
C LEU A 217 -10.37 27.10 1.31
N LYS A 218 -11.26 26.10 1.31
CA LYS A 218 -12.19 25.85 0.21
C LYS A 218 -13.09 27.05 -0.06
N GLU A 219 -13.67 27.65 0.97
CA GLU A 219 -14.52 28.85 0.86
C GLU A 219 -13.75 30.05 0.30
N THR A 220 -12.47 30.18 0.63
CA THR A 220 -11.62 31.26 0.12
C THR A 220 -11.26 31.07 -1.36
N PHE A 221 -10.90 29.85 -1.78
CA PHE A 221 -10.38 29.57 -3.12
C PHE A 221 -11.44 29.14 -4.14
N ASP A 222 -12.59 28.63 -3.70
CA ASP A 222 -13.71 28.22 -4.57
C ASP A 222 -15.05 28.43 -3.83
N PRO A 223 -15.46 29.70 -3.61
CA PRO A 223 -16.67 30.04 -2.85
C PRO A 223 -17.94 29.46 -3.47
N GLU A 224 -18.02 29.43 -4.80
CA GLU A 224 -19.15 28.86 -5.58
C GLU A 224 -19.11 27.32 -5.67
N ARG A 225 -18.12 26.67 -5.05
CA ARG A 225 -17.94 25.20 -5.00
C ARG A 225 -17.99 24.50 -6.37
N THR A 226 -17.46 25.15 -7.39
CA THR A 226 -17.45 24.64 -8.78
C THR A 226 -16.47 23.49 -9.01
N LEU A 227 -15.40 23.41 -8.21
CA LEU A 227 -14.30 22.47 -8.41
C LEU A 227 -14.52 21.15 -7.64
N ASN A 228 -14.69 20.05 -8.40
CA ASN A 228 -15.05 18.70 -7.95
C ASN A 228 -16.14 18.71 -6.86
N PRO A 229 -17.39 19.04 -7.23
CA PRO A 229 -18.50 19.09 -6.29
C PRO A 229 -18.72 17.72 -5.61
N GLY A 230 -19.15 17.73 -4.35
CA GLY A 230 -19.55 16.52 -3.62
C GLY A 230 -18.40 15.58 -3.23
N ARG A 231 -17.15 16.07 -3.16
CA ARG A 231 -16.00 15.25 -2.74
C ARG A 231 -15.26 15.85 -1.54
N PHE A 232 -14.91 14.99 -0.58
CA PHE A 232 -14.16 15.35 0.63
C PHE A 232 -14.74 16.58 1.35
N ILE A 233 -13.96 17.63 1.56
CA ILE A 233 -14.40 18.91 2.15
C ILE A 233 -15.46 19.68 1.33
N ALA A 234 -15.86 19.17 0.16
CA ALA A 234 -16.97 19.69 -0.64
C ALA A 234 -18.25 18.83 -0.54
N LEU A 235 -18.29 17.83 0.35
CA LEU A 235 -19.55 17.22 0.81
C LEU A 235 -20.25 18.21 1.75
N LEU A 236 -21.50 18.52 1.43
CA LEU A 236 -22.41 19.33 2.24
C LEU A 236 -22.87 18.55 3.47
#